data_AF-A0A3B8VDP8-F1
#
_entry.id   AF-A0A3B8VDP8-F1
#
_cell.length_a   1.000
_cell.length_b   1.000
_cell.length_c   1.000
_cell.angle_alpha   90.00
_cell.angle_beta   90.00
_cell.angle_gamma   90.00
#
_symmetry.space_group_name_H-M   'P 1'
#
loop_
_entity.id
_entity.type
_entity.pdbx_description
1 polymer ?
#
loop_
_entity_poly.entity_id
_entity_poly.type
_entity_poly.pdbx_seq_one_letter_code
_entity_poly.pdbx_strand_id
1 'polypeptide(L)'
;MTDALHRELKEELGINVNEVTEFISIKHAYSHFKVTIHAFTCTNTSGIPQNLTSTELKWISINELPNFPFPKANRKISDKLLSTID
;
A
#
# COMPACT_ATOMS: atom_id res chain seq x y z
N MET A 1 9.38 9.58 -7.88
CA MET A 1 8.84 8.64 -6.87
C MET A 1 7.64 7.87 -7.42
N THR A 2 6.69 8.56 -8.06
CA THR A 2 5.49 7.97 -8.66
C THR A 2 5.78 7.01 -9.82
N ASP A 3 6.88 7.18 -10.56
CA ASP A 3 7.24 6.26 -11.65
C ASP A 3 7.51 4.84 -11.13
N ALA A 4 8.16 4.72 -9.97
CA ALA A 4 8.34 3.44 -9.31
C ALA A 4 6.98 2.85 -8.91
N LEU A 5 6.10 3.64 -8.28
CA LEU A 5 4.75 3.20 -7.92
C LEU A 5 3.98 2.64 -9.14
N HIS A 6 3.96 3.37 -10.25
CA HIS A 6 3.26 2.92 -11.46
C HIS A 6 3.86 1.63 -12.03
N ARG A 7 5.19 1.52 -12.06
CA ARG A 7 5.86 0.32 -12.55
C ARG A 7 5.58 -0.89 -11.65
N GLU A 8 5.74 -0.76 -10.33
CA GLU A 8 5.48 -1.84 -9.36
C GLU A 8 4.01 -2.29 -9.41
N LEU A 9 3.04 -1.36 -9.43
CA LEU A 9 1.61 -1.73 -9.53
C LEU A 9 1.28 -2.45 -10.84
N LYS A 10 1.98 -2.13 -11.94
CA LYS A 10 1.81 -2.84 -13.21
C LYS A 10 2.44 -4.23 -13.18
N GLU A 11 3.63 -4.36 -12.62
CA GLU A 11 4.37 -5.62 -12.52
C GLU A 11 3.72 -6.61 -11.54
N GLU A 12 3.26 -6.13 -10.38
CA GLU A 12 2.72 -6.97 -9.31
C GLU A 12 1.20 -7.19 -9.42
N LEU A 13 0.46 -6.18 -9.91
CA LEU A 13 -1.00 -6.20 -9.92
C LEU A 13 -1.64 -6.06 -11.31
N GLY A 14 -0.89 -5.70 -12.34
CA GLY A 14 -1.40 -5.56 -13.70
C GLY A 14 -2.32 -4.35 -13.94
N ILE A 15 -2.18 -3.29 -13.12
CA ILE A 15 -3.06 -2.11 -13.20
C ILE A 15 -2.31 -0.82 -13.52
N ASN A 16 -3.07 0.19 -13.97
CA ASN A 16 -2.62 1.57 -14.03
C ASN A 16 -3.50 2.45 -13.14
N VAL A 17 -2.89 3.40 -12.44
CA VAL A 17 -3.57 4.27 -11.48
C VAL A 17 -3.36 5.74 -11.83
N ASN A 18 -4.26 6.60 -11.35
CA ASN A 18 -4.13 8.06 -11.39
C ASN A 18 -4.44 8.65 -10.00
N GLU A 19 -4.51 9.99 -9.92
CA GLU A 19 -4.83 10.72 -8.68
C GLU A 19 -3.90 10.35 -7.50
N VAL A 20 -2.65 10.02 -7.83
CA VAL A 20 -1.65 9.57 -6.87
C VAL A 20 -1.28 10.72 -5.93
N THR A 21 -1.63 10.56 -4.66
CA THR A 21 -1.36 11.54 -3.60
C THR A 21 -0.59 10.87 -2.47
N GLU A 22 0.48 11.52 -1.98
CA GLU A 22 1.21 11.00 -0.83
C GLU A 22 0.32 11.03 0.42
N PHE A 23 0.19 9.89 1.08
CA PHE A 23 -0.63 9.74 2.27
C PHE A 23 0.20 9.87 3.54
N ILE A 24 1.29 9.11 3.64
CA ILE A 24 2.22 9.15 4.77
C ILE A 24 3.58 8.60 4.37
N SER A 25 4.63 9.16 4.96
CA SER A 25 5.99 8.61 4.90
C SER A 25 6.42 8.11 6.28
N ILE A 26 6.92 6.88 6.34
CA ILE A 26 7.32 6.21 7.59
C ILE A 26 8.79 5.83 7.50
N LYS A 27 9.59 6.40 8.38
CA LYS A 27 10.95 5.91 8.64
C LYS A 27 10.90 4.72 9.60
N HIS A 28 11.50 3.62 9.21
CA HIS A 28 11.61 2.41 10.02
C HIS A 28 13.04 1.89 10.03
N ALA A 29 13.52 1.51 11.21
CA ALA A 29 14.84 0.92 11.39
C ALA A 29 14.69 -0.56 11.73
N TYR A 30 15.20 -1.42 10.85
CA TYR A 30 15.50 -2.80 11.15
C TYR A 30 16.89 -2.89 11.77
N SER A 31 17.22 -4.01 12.40
CA SER A 31 18.50 -4.19 13.08
C SER A 31 19.72 -3.96 12.17
N HIS A 32 19.60 -4.24 10.87
CA HIS A 32 20.72 -4.17 9.92
C HIS A 32 20.59 -3.06 8.87
N PHE A 33 19.42 -2.43 8.73
CA PHE A 33 19.18 -1.41 7.71
C PHE A 33 18.01 -0.49 8.08
N LYS A 34 17.93 0.66 7.42
CA LYS A 34 16.83 1.61 7.59
C LYS A 34 16.09 1.74 6.28
N VAL A 35 14.77 1.84 6.35
CA VAL A 35 13.89 2.07 5.21
C VAL A 35 13.04 3.31 5.44
N THR A 36 12.66 3.94 4.34
CA THR A 36 11.57 4.92 4.32
C THR A 36 10.48 4.36 3.43
N ILE A 37 9.29 4.16 4.00
CA ILE A 37 8.12 3.65 3.29
C ILE A 37 7.23 4.85 2.95
N HIS A 38 6.92 5.02 1.67
CA HIS A 38 5.96 6.02 1.22
C HIS A 38 4.67 5.31 0.82
N ALA A 39 3.57 5.65 1.50
CA ALA A 39 2.24 5.18 1.15
C ALA A 39 1.53 6.26 0.34
N PHE A 40 0.82 5.84 -0.71
CA PHE A 40 0.05 6.71 -1.59
C PHE A 40 -1.39 6.24 -1.66
N THR A 41 -2.33 7.18 -1.74
CA THR A 41 -3.68 6.90 -2.25
C THR A 41 -3.70 7.10 -3.75
N CYS A 42 -4.49 6.30 -4.45
CA CYS A 42 -4.64 6.41 -5.91
C CYS A 42 -5.98 5.81 -6.34
N THR A 43 -6.41 6.17 -7.55
CA THR A 43 -7.62 5.64 -8.18
C THR A 43 -7.22 4.70 -9.31
N ASN A 44 -7.76 3.48 -9.33
CA ASN A 44 -7.52 2.55 -10.44
C ASN A 44 -8.23 3.05 -11.71
N THR A 45 -7.50 3.09 -12.82
CA THR A 45 -8.03 3.58 -14.10
C THR A 45 -8.20 2.48 -15.14
N SER A 46 -7.40 1.42 -15.05
CA SER A 46 -7.43 0.32 -16.02
C SER A 46 -6.75 -0.92 -15.47
N GLY A 47 -7.21 -2.07 -15.95
CA GLY A 47 -6.82 -3.37 -15.42
C GLY A 47 -7.66 -3.76 -14.21
N ILE A 48 -7.70 -5.06 -13.95
CA ILE A 48 -8.31 -5.65 -12.75
C ILE A 48 -7.14 -6.17 -11.92
N PRO A 49 -6.98 -5.77 -10.64
CA PRO A 49 -5.89 -6.25 -9.81
C PRO A 49 -5.82 -7.78 -9.75
N GLN A 50 -4.64 -8.30 -10.00
CA GLN A 50 -4.31 -9.72 -9.97
C GLN A 50 -3.11 -9.94 -9.05
N ASN A 51 -2.94 -11.14 -8.52
CA ASN A 51 -1.78 -11.49 -7.72
C ASN A 51 -0.63 -12.01 -8.62
N LEU A 52 -0.02 -11.15 -9.44
CA LEU A 52 1.00 -11.58 -10.41
C LEU A 52 2.31 -12.05 -9.74
N THR A 53 2.64 -11.47 -8.58
CA THR A 53 3.83 -11.81 -7.79
C THR A 53 3.51 -12.36 -6.39
N SER A 54 2.37 -11.97 -5.83
CA SER A 54 1.93 -12.36 -4.48
C SER A 54 1.18 -13.70 -4.47
N THR A 55 1.17 -14.39 -3.32
CA THR A 55 0.45 -15.67 -3.16
C THR A 55 -1.07 -15.49 -3.11
N GLU A 56 -1.54 -14.37 -2.55
CA GLU A 56 -2.97 -14.06 -2.40
C GLU A 56 -3.21 -12.56 -2.61
N LEU A 57 -4.39 -12.21 -3.12
CA LEU A 57 -4.89 -10.83 -3.19
C LEU A 57 -6.32 -10.80 -2.67
N LYS A 58 -6.60 -9.86 -1.75
CA LYS A 58 -7.92 -9.67 -1.16
C LYS A 58 -8.26 -8.20 -1.05
N TRP A 59 -9.45 -7.84 -1.55
CA TRP A 59 -10.06 -6.55 -1.24
C TRP A 59 -10.74 -6.62 0.13
N ILE A 60 -10.42 -5.67 1.00
CA ILE A 60 -10.98 -5.57 2.35
C ILE A 60 -11.40 -4.12 2.61
N SER A 61 -12.41 -3.95 3.46
CA SER A 61 -12.73 -2.65 4.01
C SER A 61 -11.66 -2.20 5.02
N ILE A 62 -11.53 -0.89 5.22
CA ILE A 62 -10.56 -0.33 6.17
C ILE A 62 -10.82 -0.84 7.60
N ASN A 63 -12.09 -1.04 7.99
CA ASN A 63 -12.46 -1.58 9.30
C ASN A 63 -12.00 -3.03 9.53
N GLU A 64 -11.68 -3.77 8.47
CA GLU A 64 -11.14 -5.13 8.57
C GLU A 64 -9.62 -5.16 8.71
N LEU A 65 -8.91 -4.05 8.49
CA LEU A 65 -7.43 -3.99 8.60
C LEU A 65 -6.88 -4.55 9.92
N PRO A 66 -7.49 -4.35 11.11
CA PRO A 66 -7.01 -4.92 12.36
C PRO A 66 -6.94 -6.46 12.36
N ASN A 67 -7.73 -7.12 11.51
CA ASN A 67 -7.81 -8.58 11.45
C ASN A 67 -6.64 -9.22 10.68
N PHE A 68 -5.77 -8.42 10.03
CA PHE A 68 -4.68 -8.93 9.20
C PHE A 68 -3.30 -8.70 9.85
N PRO A 69 -2.38 -9.68 9.74
CA PRO A 69 -1.05 -9.56 10.32
C PRO A 69 -0.14 -8.68 9.43
N PHE A 70 -0.18 -7.37 9.63
CA PHE A 70 0.75 -6.46 8.97
C PHE A 70 2.10 -6.35 9.70
N PRO A 71 3.22 -6.18 8.96
CA PRO A 71 4.50 -5.77 9.54
C PRO A 71 4.38 -4.49 10.36
N LYS A 72 5.25 -4.32 11.37
CA LYS A 72 5.20 -3.18 12.31
C LYS A 72 5.21 -1.82 11.62
N ALA A 73 5.95 -1.69 10.51
CA ALA A 73 5.98 -0.45 9.74
C ALA A 73 4.62 -0.19 9.05
N ASN A 74 4.02 -1.22 8.45
CA ASN A 74 2.74 -1.14 7.74
C ASN A 74 1.55 -0.93 8.68
N ARG A 75 1.61 -1.42 9.93
CA ARG A 75 0.56 -1.14 10.94
C ARG A 75 0.32 0.35 11.14
N LYS A 76 1.36 1.18 11.07
CA LYS A 76 1.20 2.64 11.15
C LYS A 76 0.37 3.22 10.00
N ILE A 77 0.43 2.60 8.82
CA ILE A 77 -0.43 2.97 7.68
C ILE A 77 -1.87 2.54 7.96
N SER A 78 -2.06 1.31 8.44
CA SER A 78 -3.38 0.78 8.81
C SER A 78 -4.07 1.63 9.88
N ASP A 79 -3.36 1.97 10.96
CA ASP A 79 -3.86 2.82 12.05
C ASP A 79 -4.23 4.21 11.54
N LYS A 80 -3.42 4.76 10.61
CA LYS A 80 -3.69 6.06 10.00
C LYS A 80 -4.93 6.02 9.11
N LEU A 81 -5.12 4.97 8.31
CA LEU A 81 -6.35 4.75 7.53
C LEU A 81 -7.60 4.63 8.43
N LEU A 82 -7.52 3.87 9.51
CA LEU A 82 -8.62 3.73 10.48
C LEU A 82 -9.01 5.08 11.09
N SER A 83 -8.05 5.94 11.42
CA SER A 83 -8.31 7.27 11.97
C SER A 83 -8.91 8.28 10.97
N THR A 84 -9.01 7.91 9.69
CA THR A 84 -9.62 8.77 8.65
C THR A 84 -11.08 8.42 8.36
N ILE A 85 -11.59 7.36 8.96
CA ILE A 85 -13.01 7.01 8.91
C ILE A 85 -13.64 7.57 10.17
N ASP A 86 -14.52 8.55 10.00
CA ASP A 86 -15.43 9.03 11.05
C ASP A 86 -16.50 7.98 11.38
#